data_AF-A0A917R3Z5-F1
#
_entry.id   AF-A0A917R3Z5-F1
#
_cell.length_a   1.000
_cell.length_b   1.000
_cell.length_c   1.000
_cell.angle_alpha   90.00
_cell.angle_beta   90.00
_cell.angle_gamma   90.00
#
_symmetry.space_group_name_H-M   'P 1'
#
loop_
_entity.id
_entity.type
_entity.pdbx_description
1 polymer ?
#
loop_
_entity_poly.entity_id
_entity_poly.type
_entity_poly.pdbx_seq_one_letter_code
_entity_poly.pdbx_strand_id
1 'polypeptide(L)'
;MPRLHHLVAGLSALGSLVLTLHPHPSGSTDRVTPGTVRVEATTHVTINLLDDRGVIQQVVREYDTPAGTGSGFTVSPDGVVVTATGVVRPAKDPAVYAANRVFAEHFKVKVPADFSRHKLKNPELNARLQACYPPRNSHCIVTTNLKITVFPYADPPVSEGYPADLLHSGGSPGSPAVLKLAKGGEDGTLPTVPLGTTLGSGIESVDTAGLPSRPSAKNPPVLQTAHLDPPGGRTFKPAERDKLAAFLKADGEGAAVIDDTKSEVVGLLTGSGGAATLTPVDDIRSALVAADVTARRGPVDVVYETALAPFHNKSYAGAIPVLEQVLRLRPDHVVAQDHLRTARAARGGAGTVSPGPSTTPPAVTGSSAGSASRLLLPVSAGVVALAAMVAVAVPLMLRRRRRVAAVTPGGLTDPHGPREFAQLAEHAELGEFAEPGGFREPLPAGSPGTGGFPATSGHSGADGAYGYGGPVGAAGASFPGGSGDSGGSSGSPGAAQPAGSAPGAAGVPSPGGASWPPQGTQAMEPPYPAERAGDPSPPAGVPVPAPGGTQARFCTQCGMRLGKAHRFCGFCGNPVEQ
;
A
#
# COMPACT_ATOMS: atom_id res chain seq x y z
N MET A 1 44.56 30.68 -48.77
CA MET A 1 43.82 31.96 -48.63
C MET A 1 42.42 31.66 -48.11
N PRO A 2 41.78 32.51 -47.29
CA PRO A 2 42.09 32.77 -45.89
C PRO A 2 40.93 32.40 -44.93
N ARG A 3 41.29 32.48 -43.64
CA ARG A 3 40.49 32.36 -42.41
C ARG A 3 39.28 33.30 -42.38
N LEU A 4 38.24 32.93 -41.62
CA LEU A 4 37.44 33.88 -40.84
C LEU A 4 36.93 33.24 -39.55
N HIS A 5 37.45 33.79 -38.46
CA HIS A 5 37.03 33.58 -37.08
C HIS A 5 35.72 34.33 -36.83
N HIS A 6 34.75 33.71 -36.16
CA HIS A 6 33.86 34.44 -35.25
C HIS A 6 33.57 33.61 -34.00
N LEU A 7 34.22 34.04 -32.92
CA LEU A 7 33.85 33.86 -31.53
C LEU A 7 32.41 34.35 -31.31
N VAL A 8 31.56 33.50 -30.75
CA VAL A 8 30.40 33.94 -29.95
C VAL A 8 30.50 33.26 -28.59
N ALA A 9 31.17 33.94 -27.66
CA ALA A 9 31.14 33.63 -26.25
C ALA A 9 29.85 34.20 -25.65
N GLY A 10 28.78 33.41 -25.68
CA GLY A 10 27.55 33.69 -24.94
C GLY A 10 27.66 33.18 -23.51
N LEU A 11 28.17 34.02 -22.61
CA LEU A 11 28.24 33.77 -21.17
C LEU A 11 26.82 33.74 -20.60
N SER A 12 26.18 32.57 -20.64
CA SER A 12 24.88 32.35 -20.01
C SER A 12 25.11 32.10 -18.52
N ALA A 13 25.06 33.17 -17.73
CA ALA A 13 25.01 33.08 -16.28
C ALA A 13 23.65 32.47 -15.87
N LEU A 14 23.59 31.14 -15.81
CA LEU A 14 22.55 30.41 -15.12
C LEU A 14 22.70 30.72 -13.63
N GLY A 15 21.93 31.69 -13.15
CA GLY A 15 21.70 31.89 -11.73
C GLY A 15 21.00 30.67 -11.19
N SER A 16 21.75 29.80 -10.51
CA SER A 16 21.22 28.71 -9.70
C SER A 16 20.30 29.32 -8.64
N LEU A 17 18.99 29.25 -8.88
CA LEU A 17 17.99 29.40 -7.84
C LEU A 17 18.21 28.26 -6.85
N VAL A 18 19.01 28.53 -5.82
CA VAL A 18 19.04 27.72 -4.61
C VAL A 18 17.69 27.96 -3.94
N LEU A 19 16.68 27.20 -4.36
CA LEU A 19 15.48 27.03 -3.56
C LEU A 19 15.98 26.55 -2.21
N THR A 20 15.59 27.27 -1.15
CA THR A 20 15.84 26.88 0.22
C THR A 20 15.04 25.60 0.50
N LEU A 21 15.59 24.45 0.08
CA LEU A 21 15.15 23.15 0.56
C LEU A 21 15.43 23.17 2.06
N HIS A 22 14.38 23.32 2.84
CA HIS A 22 14.48 23.11 4.27
C HIS A 22 14.92 21.66 4.47
N PRO A 23 15.87 21.39 5.39
CA PRO A 23 16.32 20.04 5.63
C PRO A 23 15.15 19.21 6.18
N HIS A 24 14.74 18.18 5.45
CA HIS A 24 13.87 17.14 5.99
C HIS A 24 14.59 16.50 7.19
N PRO A 25 13.89 16.23 8.30
CA PRO A 25 14.48 15.53 9.42
C PRO A 25 15.06 14.20 8.93
N SER A 26 16.39 14.10 8.95
CA SER A 26 17.07 12.89 8.49
C SER A 26 16.61 11.70 9.32
N GLY A 27 16.05 10.67 8.66
CA GLY A 27 15.60 9.43 9.31
C GLY A 27 14.09 9.21 9.28
N SER A 28 13.29 10.10 8.68
CA SER A 28 11.84 9.91 8.59
C SER A 28 11.43 8.64 7.84
N THR A 29 12.25 8.19 6.91
CA THR A 29 12.04 6.98 6.10
C THR A 29 12.62 5.72 6.73
N ASP A 30 13.53 5.83 7.71
CA ASP A 30 14.29 4.69 8.24
C ASP A 30 13.40 3.65 8.93
N ARG A 31 12.24 4.05 9.46
CA ARG A 31 11.23 3.14 10.05
C ARG A 31 10.44 2.36 9.01
N VAL A 32 10.41 2.83 7.75
CA VAL A 32 9.56 2.28 6.68
C VAL A 32 10.40 1.50 5.66
N THR A 33 11.59 1.98 5.33
CA THR A 33 12.48 1.38 4.34
C THR A 33 12.73 -0.13 4.57
N PRO A 34 12.98 -0.63 5.80
CA PRO A 34 13.16 -2.06 6.05
C PRO A 34 11.94 -2.92 5.72
N GLY A 35 10.73 -2.36 5.85
CA GLY A 35 9.47 -3.05 5.56
C GLY A 35 9.01 -2.90 4.11
N THR A 36 9.80 -2.25 3.23
CA THR A 36 9.44 -2.09 1.81
C THR A 36 9.66 -3.42 1.08
N VAL A 37 8.70 -3.79 0.23
CA VAL A 37 8.78 -5.01 -0.58
C VAL A 37 8.47 -4.72 -2.05
N ARG A 38 8.97 -5.57 -2.95
CA ARG A 38 8.49 -5.66 -4.33
C ARG A 38 7.46 -6.77 -4.43
N VAL A 39 6.42 -6.55 -5.21
CA VAL A 39 5.38 -7.53 -5.51
C VAL A 39 5.37 -7.79 -7.02
N GLU A 40 5.44 -9.06 -7.39
CA GLU A 40 5.30 -9.51 -8.79
C GLU A 40 4.14 -10.51 -8.86
N ALA A 41 3.19 -10.27 -9.76
CA ALA A 41 2.05 -11.13 -9.97
C ALA A 41 2.02 -11.66 -11.41
N THR A 42 1.83 -12.97 -11.54
CA THR A 42 1.72 -13.67 -12.83
C THR A 42 0.43 -14.49 -12.84
N THR A 43 -0.35 -14.40 -13.91
CA THR A 43 -1.50 -15.30 -14.11
C THR A 43 -1.04 -16.50 -14.92
N HIS A 44 -1.11 -17.68 -14.30
CA HIS A 44 -1.01 -18.96 -14.98
C HIS A 44 -2.38 -19.31 -15.58
N VAL A 45 -2.42 -19.54 -16.89
CA VAL A 45 -3.65 -19.81 -17.63
C VAL A 45 -3.57 -21.19 -18.25
N THR A 46 -4.47 -22.08 -17.85
CA THR A 46 -4.71 -23.36 -18.53
C THR A 46 -5.89 -23.18 -19.46
N ILE A 47 -5.70 -23.43 -20.76
CA ILE A 47 -6.76 -23.39 -21.76
C ILE A 47 -6.93 -24.75 -22.40
N ASN A 48 -8.18 -25.18 -22.48
CA ASN A 48 -8.59 -26.40 -23.11
C ASN A 48 -9.51 -26.08 -24.30
N LEU A 49 -8.96 -26.21 -25.51
CA LEU A 49 -9.65 -25.98 -26.77
C LEU A 49 -10.34 -27.28 -27.24
N LEU A 50 -11.63 -27.18 -27.53
CA LEU A 50 -12.46 -28.25 -28.08
C LEU A 50 -12.65 -28.02 -29.58
N ASP A 51 -11.95 -28.80 -30.41
CA ASP A 51 -12.08 -28.79 -31.89
C ASP A 51 -12.94 -29.98 -32.31
N ASP A 52 -14.13 -29.72 -32.87
CA ASP A 52 -15.10 -30.73 -33.30
C ASP A 52 -15.14 -30.91 -34.83
N ARG A 53 -14.14 -30.39 -35.56
CA ARG A 53 -14.04 -30.55 -37.02
C ARG A 53 -13.68 -31.99 -37.38
N GLY A 54 -14.70 -32.84 -37.45
CA GLY A 54 -14.62 -34.25 -37.82
C GLY A 54 -14.55 -35.17 -36.59
N VAL A 55 -13.43 -35.17 -35.88
CA VAL A 55 -13.24 -35.90 -34.62
C VAL A 55 -13.08 -34.90 -33.51
N ILE A 56 -13.79 -35.08 -32.39
CA ILE A 56 -13.64 -34.24 -31.20
C ILE A 56 -12.21 -34.39 -30.69
N GLN A 57 -11.42 -33.32 -30.82
CA GLN A 57 -10.06 -33.21 -30.30
C GLN A 57 -10.04 -32.21 -29.15
N GLN A 58 -9.32 -32.60 -28.11
CA GLN A 58 -9.09 -31.77 -26.93
C GLN A 58 -7.62 -31.33 -26.93
N VAL A 59 -7.39 -30.02 -26.96
CA VAL A 59 -6.04 -29.44 -26.95
C VAL A 59 -5.85 -28.63 -25.68
N VAL A 60 -5.02 -29.14 -24.78
CA VAL A 60 -4.65 -28.46 -23.53
C VAL A 60 -3.34 -27.70 -23.71
N ARG A 61 -3.32 -26.43 -23.30
CA ARG A 61 -2.13 -25.57 -23.27
C ARG A 61 -2.09 -24.77 -21.97
N GLU A 62 -0.88 -24.41 -21.58
CA GLU A 62 -0.59 -23.61 -20.41
C GLU A 62 0.25 -22.39 -20.82
N TYR A 63 -0.11 -21.23 -20.30
CA TYR A 63 0.59 -19.98 -20.55
C TYR A 63 0.72 -19.17 -19.27
N ASP A 64 1.88 -18.57 -19.05
CA ASP A 64 2.06 -17.55 -18.03
C ASP A 64 1.95 -16.16 -18.66
N THR A 65 1.16 -15.28 -18.03
CA THR A 65 0.99 -13.89 -18.44
C THR A 65 1.28 -12.97 -17.27
N PRO A 66 2.04 -11.88 -17.45
CA PRO A 66 2.22 -10.89 -16.39
C PRO A 66 0.86 -10.34 -15.97
N ALA A 67 0.57 -10.37 -14.68
CA ALA A 67 -0.64 -9.74 -14.12
C ALA A 67 -0.34 -8.29 -13.71
N GLY A 68 0.76 -8.08 -12.99
CA GLY A 68 1.23 -6.77 -12.57
C GLY A 68 2.54 -6.85 -11.80
N THR A 69 3.20 -5.71 -11.70
CA THR A 69 4.46 -5.51 -10.96
C THR A 69 4.35 -4.21 -10.18
N GLY A 70 4.83 -4.21 -8.95
CA GLY A 70 4.71 -3.04 -8.09
C GLY A 70 5.52 -3.14 -6.82
N SER A 71 5.28 -2.17 -5.96
CA SER A 71 5.81 -2.06 -4.61
C SER A 71 4.74 -2.43 -3.58
N GLY A 72 5.15 -2.65 -2.36
CA GLY A 72 4.27 -2.81 -1.21
C GLY A 72 5.05 -2.61 0.08
N PHE A 73 4.41 -2.89 1.20
CA PHE A 73 5.06 -2.88 2.50
C PHE A 73 4.43 -3.88 3.47
N THR A 74 5.25 -4.39 4.38
CA THR A 74 4.86 -5.33 5.43
C THR A 74 4.23 -4.60 6.62
N VAL A 75 3.07 -5.06 7.07
CA VAL A 75 2.31 -4.46 8.18
C VAL A 75 2.17 -5.38 9.39
N SER A 76 2.65 -6.62 9.27
CA SER A 76 2.69 -7.59 10.36
C SER A 76 3.93 -8.49 10.23
N PRO A 77 4.57 -8.91 11.35
CA PRO A 77 5.83 -9.65 11.32
C PRO A 77 5.72 -11.04 10.71
N ASP A 78 4.51 -11.57 10.68
CA ASP A 78 4.15 -12.86 10.08
C ASP A 78 3.89 -12.75 8.56
N GLY A 79 4.31 -11.66 7.93
CA GLY A 79 4.29 -11.54 6.47
C GLY A 79 2.95 -11.10 5.88
N VAL A 80 2.21 -10.23 6.56
CA VAL A 80 1.11 -9.50 5.88
C VAL A 80 1.70 -8.33 5.12
N VAL A 81 1.39 -8.23 3.84
CA VAL A 81 1.82 -7.16 2.93
C VAL A 81 0.61 -6.39 2.40
N VAL A 82 0.75 -5.07 2.30
CA VAL A 82 -0.20 -4.20 1.60
C VAL A 82 0.44 -3.72 0.30
N THR A 83 -0.33 -3.77 -0.79
CA THR A 83 0.05 -3.24 -2.12
C THR A 83 -1.20 -2.65 -2.81
N ALA A 84 -1.06 -2.18 -4.04
CA ALA A 84 -2.20 -1.71 -4.85
C ALA A 84 -2.89 -2.88 -5.55
N THR A 85 -4.21 -2.82 -5.66
CA THR A 85 -5.01 -3.84 -6.36
C THR A 85 -4.58 -4.01 -7.82
N GLY A 86 -4.16 -2.92 -8.48
CA GLY A 86 -3.65 -2.95 -9.86
C GLY A 86 -2.41 -3.83 -10.04
N VAL A 87 -1.64 -4.07 -8.97
CA VAL A 87 -0.45 -4.94 -9.00
C VAL A 87 -0.84 -6.41 -9.02
N VAL A 88 -1.92 -6.78 -8.35
CA VAL A 88 -2.33 -8.18 -8.16
C VAL A 88 -3.57 -8.57 -8.97
N ARG A 89 -4.19 -7.62 -9.66
CA ARG A 89 -5.33 -7.87 -10.55
C ARG A 89 -4.94 -7.49 -11.98
N PRO A 90 -4.93 -8.45 -12.92
CA PRO A 90 -4.55 -8.15 -14.30
C PRO A 90 -5.52 -7.14 -14.90
N ALA A 91 -4.97 -6.06 -15.48
CA ALA A 91 -5.77 -5.01 -16.14
C ALA A 91 -6.46 -5.50 -17.42
N LYS A 92 -5.98 -6.60 -17.99
CA LYS A 92 -6.47 -7.21 -19.22
C LYS A 92 -6.81 -8.66 -18.98
N ASP A 93 -7.79 -9.18 -19.72
CA ASP A 93 -8.29 -10.53 -19.52
C ASP A 93 -7.29 -11.60 -20.05
N PRO A 94 -6.66 -12.38 -19.16
CA PRO A 94 -5.65 -13.36 -19.57
C PRO A 94 -6.25 -14.53 -20.37
N ALA A 95 -7.56 -14.76 -20.29
CA ALA A 95 -8.24 -15.76 -21.12
C ALA A 95 -8.25 -15.36 -22.61
N VAL A 96 -8.33 -14.06 -22.91
CA VAL A 96 -8.26 -13.56 -24.30
C VAL A 96 -6.87 -13.82 -24.88
N TYR A 97 -5.81 -13.59 -24.10
CA TYR A 97 -4.44 -13.91 -24.51
C TYR A 97 -4.27 -15.41 -24.80
N ALA A 98 -4.73 -16.26 -23.88
CA ALA A 98 -4.63 -17.70 -24.05
C ALA A 98 -5.41 -18.19 -25.28
N ALA A 99 -6.63 -17.67 -25.50
CA ALA A 99 -7.46 -18.00 -26.67
C ALA A 99 -6.77 -17.59 -27.98
N ASN A 100 -6.21 -16.38 -28.05
CA ASN A 100 -5.46 -15.90 -29.19
C ASN A 100 -4.28 -16.81 -29.53
N ARG A 101 -3.48 -17.12 -28.50
CA ARG A 101 -2.26 -17.90 -28.63
C ARG A 101 -2.54 -19.35 -29.01
N VAL A 102 -3.50 -20.02 -28.36
CA VAL A 102 -3.84 -21.41 -28.69
C VAL A 102 -4.41 -21.52 -30.11
N PHE A 103 -5.20 -20.56 -30.58
CA PHE A 103 -5.72 -20.56 -31.95
C PHE A 103 -4.61 -20.37 -32.98
N ALA A 104 -3.69 -19.44 -32.75
CA ALA A 104 -2.54 -19.22 -33.61
C ALA A 104 -1.67 -20.48 -33.72
N GLU A 105 -1.42 -21.13 -32.57
CA GLU A 105 -0.59 -22.33 -32.48
C GLU A 105 -1.26 -23.58 -33.09
N HIS A 106 -2.56 -23.80 -32.82
CA HIS A 106 -3.29 -25.00 -33.26
C HIS A 106 -3.74 -24.92 -34.72
N PHE A 107 -4.43 -23.84 -35.11
CA PHE A 107 -4.98 -23.70 -36.48
C PHE A 107 -4.00 -23.05 -37.46
N LYS A 108 -2.78 -22.68 -37.02
CA LYS A 108 -1.75 -22.01 -37.83
C LYS A 108 -2.24 -20.71 -38.48
N VAL A 109 -3.13 -19.99 -37.80
CA VAL A 109 -3.66 -18.70 -38.24
C VAL A 109 -2.86 -17.54 -37.66
N LYS A 110 -2.83 -16.40 -38.36
CA LYS A 110 -2.16 -15.19 -37.88
C LYS A 110 -3.05 -14.43 -36.90
N VAL A 111 -2.94 -14.76 -35.61
CA VAL A 111 -3.56 -14.01 -34.50
C VAL A 111 -2.45 -13.52 -33.58
N PRO A 112 -2.34 -12.21 -33.30
CA PRO A 112 -1.38 -11.70 -32.31
C PRO A 112 -1.63 -12.30 -30.93
N ALA A 113 -0.57 -12.73 -30.24
CA ALA A 113 -0.63 -13.16 -28.84
C ALA A 113 -0.68 -11.92 -27.92
N ASP A 114 -1.80 -11.19 -27.98
CA ASP A 114 -2.10 -10.05 -27.14
C ASP A 114 -3.43 -10.27 -26.39
N PHE A 115 -3.89 -9.26 -25.64
CA PHE A 115 -5.12 -9.33 -24.85
C PHE A 115 -6.33 -8.70 -25.56
N SER A 116 -6.23 -8.44 -26.87
CA SER A 116 -7.31 -7.88 -27.68
C SER A 116 -8.06 -9.00 -28.37
N ARG A 117 -9.37 -8.81 -28.58
CA ARG A 117 -10.14 -9.75 -29.40
C ARG A 117 -9.81 -9.50 -30.87
N HIS A 118 -9.56 -10.59 -31.60
CA HIS A 118 -9.26 -10.55 -33.03
C HIS A 118 -10.36 -11.22 -33.84
N LYS A 119 -10.41 -10.90 -35.13
CA LYS A 119 -11.28 -11.57 -36.10
C LYS A 119 -10.43 -12.29 -37.13
N LEU A 120 -10.92 -13.45 -37.59
CA LEU A 120 -10.30 -14.23 -38.65
C LEU A 120 -11.07 -14.06 -39.96
N LYS A 121 -10.35 -14.17 -41.09
CA LYS A 121 -10.96 -14.13 -42.43
C LYS A 121 -11.84 -15.36 -42.72
N ASN A 122 -11.42 -16.53 -42.21
CA ASN A 122 -12.21 -17.75 -42.33
C ASN A 122 -13.41 -17.64 -41.35
N PRO A 123 -14.67 -17.69 -41.85
CA PRO A 123 -15.85 -17.44 -41.02
C PRO A 123 -16.07 -18.52 -39.95
N GLU A 124 -15.74 -19.77 -40.24
CA GLU A 124 -15.89 -20.88 -39.30
C GLU A 124 -14.88 -20.75 -38.15
N LEU A 125 -13.58 -20.58 -38.48
CA LEU A 125 -12.54 -20.38 -37.46
C LEU A 125 -12.78 -19.09 -36.67
N ASN A 126 -13.29 -18.04 -37.31
CA ASN A 126 -13.67 -16.81 -36.63
C ASN A 126 -14.78 -17.05 -35.60
N ALA A 127 -15.85 -17.76 -35.97
CA ALA A 127 -16.94 -18.07 -35.06
C ALA A 127 -16.44 -18.84 -33.83
N ARG A 128 -15.55 -19.82 -34.03
CA ARG A 128 -14.92 -20.59 -32.95
C ARG A 128 -14.04 -19.72 -32.05
N LEU A 129 -13.19 -18.87 -32.63
CA LEU A 129 -12.35 -17.94 -31.86
C LEU A 129 -13.21 -16.98 -31.03
N GLN A 130 -14.26 -16.39 -31.62
CA GLN A 130 -15.18 -15.50 -30.90
C GLN A 130 -15.87 -16.21 -29.73
N ALA A 131 -16.20 -17.48 -29.92
CA ALA A 131 -16.86 -18.29 -28.91
C ALA A 131 -15.91 -18.80 -27.81
N CYS A 132 -14.59 -18.75 -28.04
CA CYS A 132 -13.57 -18.94 -27.01
C CYS A 132 -13.32 -17.70 -26.15
N TYR A 133 -13.73 -16.51 -26.59
CA TYR A 133 -13.59 -15.31 -25.77
C TYR A 133 -14.68 -15.24 -24.68
N PRO A 134 -14.35 -14.71 -23.49
CA PRO A 134 -15.33 -14.44 -22.46
C PRO A 134 -16.46 -13.51 -22.92
N PRO A 135 -17.67 -13.62 -22.37
CA PRO A 135 -18.10 -14.59 -21.36
C PRO A 135 -18.55 -15.94 -21.96
N ARG A 136 -18.49 -16.13 -23.29
CA ARG A 136 -19.15 -17.28 -23.94
C ARG A 136 -18.42 -18.61 -23.70
N ASN A 137 -17.08 -18.62 -23.74
CA ASN A 137 -16.20 -19.76 -23.38
C ASN A 137 -16.71 -21.15 -23.82
N SER A 138 -17.39 -21.26 -24.96
CA SER A 138 -18.11 -22.50 -25.34
C SER A 138 -17.23 -23.50 -26.09
N HIS A 139 -16.18 -23.01 -26.76
CA HIS A 139 -15.16 -23.86 -27.40
C HIS A 139 -13.84 -23.90 -26.63
N CYS A 140 -13.69 -23.07 -25.58
CA CYS A 140 -12.50 -23.02 -24.74
C CYS A 140 -12.90 -23.02 -23.28
N ILE A 141 -12.41 -24.00 -22.53
CA ILE A 141 -12.50 -24.01 -21.07
C ILE A 141 -11.20 -23.40 -20.56
N VAL A 142 -11.29 -22.26 -19.90
CA VAL A 142 -10.12 -21.52 -19.39
C VAL A 142 -10.16 -21.50 -17.87
N THR A 143 -9.05 -21.91 -17.26
CA THR A 143 -8.81 -21.79 -15.82
C THR A 143 -7.63 -20.86 -15.62
N THR A 144 -7.82 -19.87 -14.74
CA THR A 144 -6.79 -18.89 -14.38
C THR A 144 -6.40 -19.08 -12.93
N ASN A 145 -5.10 -19.06 -12.67
CA ASN A 145 -4.53 -19.13 -11.33
C ASN A 145 -3.54 -17.98 -11.17
N LEU A 146 -3.78 -17.12 -10.17
CA LEU A 146 -2.90 -16.01 -9.86
C LEU A 146 -1.76 -16.48 -8.95
N LYS A 147 -0.53 -16.29 -9.40
CA LYS A 147 0.69 -16.53 -8.61
C LYS A 147 1.27 -15.18 -8.21
N ILE A 148 1.38 -14.94 -6.90
CA ILE A 148 1.96 -13.71 -6.35
C ILE A 148 3.27 -14.05 -5.65
N THR A 149 4.31 -13.28 -5.93
CA THR A 149 5.64 -13.42 -5.30
C THR A 149 6.06 -12.09 -4.70
N VAL A 150 6.52 -12.11 -3.46
CA VAL A 150 6.97 -10.93 -2.71
C VAL A 150 8.47 -11.01 -2.47
N PHE A 151 9.18 -9.94 -2.80
CA PHE A 151 10.63 -9.83 -2.61
C PHE A 151 10.90 -8.72 -1.57
N PRO A 152 11.23 -9.07 -0.31
CA PRO A 152 11.52 -8.08 0.70
C PRO A 152 12.92 -7.49 0.54
N TYR A 153 13.12 -6.29 1.10
CA TYR A 153 14.43 -5.66 1.15
C TYR A 153 15.33 -6.34 2.20
N ALA A 154 16.15 -7.29 1.75
CA ALA A 154 17.04 -8.11 2.57
C ALA A 154 18.44 -8.25 1.96
N ASP A 155 19.45 -8.54 2.79
CA ASP A 155 20.83 -8.82 2.37
C ASP A 155 21.38 -10.06 3.12
N PRO A 156 21.62 -11.19 2.42
CA PRO A 156 21.53 -11.37 0.97
C PRO A 156 20.08 -11.28 0.45
N PRO A 157 19.89 -10.85 -0.82
CA PRO A 157 18.56 -10.76 -1.41
C PRO A 157 17.93 -12.14 -1.58
N VAL A 158 16.62 -12.23 -1.34
CA VAL A 158 15.84 -13.46 -1.52
C VAL A 158 15.49 -13.59 -3.01
N SER A 159 16.35 -14.24 -3.79
CA SER A 159 16.25 -14.27 -5.26
C SER A 159 14.98 -14.90 -5.81
N GLU A 160 14.42 -15.88 -5.09
CA GLU A 160 13.16 -16.56 -5.46
C GLU A 160 11.92 -15.80 -4.96
N GLY A 161 12.10 -14.89 -4.01
CA GLY A 161 11.00 -14.26 -3.27
C GLY A 161 10.21 -15.25 -2.42
N TYR A 162 9.13 -14.76 -1.82
CA TYR A 162 8.19 -15.55 -1.04
C TYR A 162 6.86 -15.66 -1.79
N PRO A 163 6.29 -16.87 -1.97
CA PRO A 163 4.92 -16.99 -2.48
C PRO A 163 3.95 -16.29 -1.53
N ALA A 164 2.88 -15.72 -2.07
CA ALA A 164 1.86 -15.04 -1.28
C ALA A 164 0.44 -15.36 -1.77
N ASP A 165 -0.48 -15.44 -0.81
CA ASP A 165 -1.91 -15.56 -1.04
C ASP A 165 -2.57 -14.19 -1.02
N LEU A 166 -3.56 -14.00 -1.88
CA LEU A 166 -4.40 -12.80 -1.90
C LEU A 166 -5.54 -12.95 -0.89
N LEU A 167 -5.47 -12.21 0.22
CA LEU A 167 -6.53 -12.21 1.23
C LEU A 167 -7.67 -11.27 0.87
N HIS A 168 -7.34 -10.09 0.35
CA HIS A 168 -8.31 -9.07 -0.01
C HIS A 168 -7.83 -8.23 -1.19
N SER A 169 -8.75 -7.80 -2.05
CA SER A 169 -8.50 -6.82 -3.11
C SER A 169 -9.69 -5.86 -3.21
N GLY A 170 -9.41 -4.57 -3.35
CA GLY A 170 -10.45 -3.57 -3.53
C GLY A 170 -11.07 -3.55 -4.94
N GLY A 171 -12.07 -2.69 -5.12
CA GLY A 171 -12.83 -2.60 -6.37
C GLY A 171 -12.06 -1.94 -7.53
N SER A 172 -11.18 -0.99 -7.24
CA SER A 172 -10.43 -0.22 -8.24
C SER A 172 -8.93 -0.54 -8.22
N PRO A 173 -8.18 -0.32 -9.32
CA PRO A 173 -6.73 -0.56 -9.35
C PRO A 173 -5.96 0.18 -8.23
N GLY A 174 -6.35 1.40 -7.89
CA GLY A 174 -5.73 2.17 -6.80
C GLY A 174 -6.23 1.79 -5.40
N SER A 175 -7.18 0.87 -5.25
CA SER A 175 -7.59 0.40 -3.93
C SER A 175 -6.52 -0.50 -3.30
N PRO A 176 -6.41 -0.58 -1.97
CA PRO A 176 -5.45 -1.48 -1.33
C PRO A 176 -5.80 -2.95 -1.60
N ALA A 177 -4.76 -3.78 -1.72
CA ALA A 177 -4.84 -5.23 -1.67
C ALA A 177 -3.99 -5.74 -0.50
N VAL A 178 -4.47 -6.79 0.16
CA VAL A 178 -3.83 -7.41 1.32
C VAL A 178 -3.39 -8.79 0.93
N LEU A 179 -2.10 -9.05 1.14
CA LEU A 179 -1.43 -10.31 0.84
C LEU A 179 -0.94 -10.93 2.14
N LYS A 180 -0.87 -12.25 2.14
CA LYS A 180 -0.24 -13.03 3.21
C LYS A 180 0.85 -13.88 2.58
N LEU A 181 2.07 -13.76 3.07
CA LEU A 181 3.13 -14.67 2.65
C LEU A 181 2.76 -16.09 3.03
N ALA A 182 2.88 -17.00 2.07
CA ALA A 182 2.69 -18.42 2.28
C ALA A 182 3.96 -19.05 2.91
N LYS A 183 3.95 -20.39 3.02
CA LYS A 183 4.98 -21.18 3.72
C LYS A 183 6.41 -20.75 3.35
N GLY A 184 7.21 -20.44 4.38
CA GLY A 184 8.59 -19.96 4.26
C GLY A 184 8.76 -18.46 4.50
N GLY A 185 7.73 -17.65 4.28
CA GLY A 185 7.76 -16.21 4.58
C GLY A 185 7.33 -15.84 6.00
N GLU A 186 6.47 -16.65 6.62
CA GLU A 186 5.84 -16.37 7.92
C GLU A 186 6.83 -16.43 9.10
N ASP A 187 7.84 -17.29 9.01
CA ASP A 187 8.85 -17.49 10.05
C ASP A 187 9.89 -16.36 10.08
N GLY A 188 9.87 -15.47 9.09
CA GLY A 188 10.91 -14.48 8.90
C GLY A 188 11.00 -13.43 10.02
N THR A 189 9.92 -13.12 10.74
CA THR A 189 9.84 -11.88 11.55
C THR A 189 10.21 -10.66 10.69
N LEU A 190 9.46 -10.45 9.61
CA LEU A 190 9.75 -9.36 8.67
C LEU A 190 9.65 -8.00 9.39
N PRO A 191 10.54 -7.03 9.08
CA PRO A 191 10.36 -5.67 9.55
C PRO A 191 8.98 -5.16 9.15
N THR A 192 8.31 -4.38 9.99
CA THR A 192 6.98 -3.85 9.70
C THR A 192 6.99 -2.34 9.69
N VAL A 193 6.11 -1.76 8.88
CA VAL A 193 5.97 -0.31 8.78
C VAL A 193 4.90 0.18 9.77
N PRO A 194 5.16 1.28 10.50
CA PRO A 194 4.14 1.89 11.35
C PRO A 194 3.08 2.56 10.47
N LEU A 195 1.80 2.23 10.70
CA LEU A 195 0.67 2.86 10.01
C LEU A 195 0.15 4.06 10.80
N GLY A 196 -0.05 5.17 10.12
CA GLY A 196 -0.74 6.33 10.68
C GLY A 196 -2.21 6.02 10.97
N THR A 197 -2.83 6.80 11.85
CA THR A 197 -4.25 6.58 12.17
C THR A 197 -5.19 7.11 11.09
N THR A 198 -4.85 8.24 10.49
CA THR A 198 -5.61 8.99 9.49
C THR A 198 -4.64 9.80 8.61
N LEU A 199 -5.09 10.23 7.43
CA LEU A 199 -4.38 11.25 6.66
C LEU A 199 -4.59 12.61 7.32
N GLY A 200 -3.57 13.15 7.99
CA GLY A 200 -3.66 14.44 8.68
C GLY A 200 -3.94 15.59 7.71
N SER A 201 -4.91 16.45 8.02
CA SER A 201 -5.29 17.59 7.18
C SER A 201 -4.19 18.64 6.98
N GLY A 202 -3.18 18.65 7.85
CA GLY A 202 -2.01 19.55 7.77
C GLY A 202 -0.77 18.96 7.10
N ILE A 203 -0.83 17.71 6.62
CA ILE A 203 0.34 17.07 5.99
C ILE A 203 0.57 17.70 4.62
N GLU A 204 1.61 18.53 4.51
CA GLU A 204 2.01 19.12 3.23
C GLU A 204 3.11 18.32 2.54
N SER A 205 4.08 17.82 3.28
CA SER A 205 5.24 17.10 2.75
C SER A 205 5.18 15.63 3.13
N VAL A 206 5.48 14.77 2.17
CA VAL A 206 5.51 13.32 2.33
C VAL A 206 6.71 12.75 1.58
N ASP A 207 7.19 11.61 2.05
CA ASP A 207 8.10 10.78 1.28
C ASP A 207 7.36 9.58 0.72
N THR A 208 7.77 9.09 -0.43
CA THR A 208 7.29 7.81 -0.98
C THR A 208 8.44 6.82 -1.01
N ALA A 209 8.18 5.57 -0.59
CA ALA A 209 9.18 4.51 -0.55
C ALA A 209 8.67 3.26 -1.26
N GLY A 210 9.39 2.81 -2.29
CA GLY A 210 9.03 1.62 -3.06
C GLY A 210 10.23 0.93 -3.71
N LEU A 211 9.98 -0.25 -4.27
CA LEU A 211 10.98 -1.09 -4.93
C LEU A 211 10.61 -1.29 -6.41
N PRO A 212 11.01 -0.37 -7.29
CA PRO A 212 10.73 -0.43 -8.73
C PRO A 212 11.45 -1.60 -9.44
N SER A 213 12.40 -2.25 -8.77
CA SER A 213 13.10 -3.43 -9.26
C SER A 213 13.35 -4.41 -8.12
N ARG A 214 13.72 -5.67 -8.44
CA ARG A 214 14.00 -6.67 -7.42
C ARG A 214 15.08 -6.18 -6.46
N PRO A 215 14.83 -6.21 -5.14
CA PRO A 215 15.72 -5.65 -4.14
C PRO A 215 17.08 -6.36 -4.15
N SER A 216 18.13 -5.57 -4.00
CA SER A 216 19.50 -6.03 -3.75
C SER A 216 20.30 -4.86 -3.18
N ALA A 217 21.55 -5.11 -2.75
CA ALA A 217 22.47 -4.04 -2.37
C ALA A 217 22.67 -2.98 -3.48
N LYS A 218 22.46 -3.34 -4.77
CA LYS A 218 22.56 -2.42 -5.91
C LYS A 218 21.23 -1.75 -6.27
N ASN A 219 20.12 -2.31 -5.78
CA ASN A 219 18.76 -1.85 -6.03
C ASN A 219 18.04 -1.62 -4.69
N PRO A 220 18.42 -0.59 -3.91
CA PRO A 220 17.73 -0.24 -2.68
C PRO A 220 16.33 0.33 -2.98
N PRO A 221 15.46 0.45 -1.97
CA PRO A 221 14.23 1.22 -2.08
C PRO A 221 14.50 2.63 -2.60
N VAL A 222 13.68 3.06 -3.55
CA VAL A 222 13.73 4.41 -4.10
C VAL A 222 12.83 5.29 -3.26
N LEU A 223 13.41 6.37 -2.75
CA LEU A 223 12.71 7.40 -1.98
C LEU A 223 12.42 8.60 -2.86
N GLN A 224 11.17 9.08 -2.85
CA GLN A 224 10.80 10.34 -3.51
C GLN A 224 10.03 11.22 -2.55
N THR A 225 10.63 12.36 -2.19
CA THR A 225 9.91 13.45 -1.53
C THR A 225 8.92 14.07 -2.50
N ALA A 226 7.72 14.37 -2.00
CA ALA A 226 6.64 15.01 -2.73
C ALA A 226 5.81 15.88 -1.78
N HIS A 227 4.97 16.73 -2.37
CA HIS A 227 4.09 17.61 -1.62
C HIS A 227 2.64 17.40 -2.04
N LEU A 228 1.75 17.31 -1.05
CA LEU A 228 0.32 17.19 -1.26
C LEU A 228 -0.30 18.53 -1.67
N ASP A 229 -1.35 18.47 -2.47
CA ASP A 229 -2.09 19.64 -2.97
C ASP A 229 -3.60 19.32 -3.04
N PRO A 230 -4.44 19.88 -2.15
CA PRO A 230 -4.05 20.67 -0.98
C PRO A 230 -3.32 19.81 0.08
N PRO A 231 -2.72 20.42 1.13
CA PRO A 231 -2.27 19.68 2.30
C PRO A 231 -3.36 18.75 2.85
N GLY A 232 -2.96 17.53 3.23
CA GLY A 232 -3.88 16.44 3.62
C GLY A 232 -4.78 15.93 2.49
N GLY A 233 -4.59 16.38 1.25
CA GLY A 233 -5.30 15.92 0.07
C GLY A 233 -4.77 14.60 -0.49
N ARG A 234 -5.40 14.12 -1.56
CA ARG A 234 -5.03 12.86 -2.26
C ARG A 234 -4.19 13.07 -3.52
N THR A 235 -3.94 14.32 -3.87
CA THR A 235 -3.23 14.72 -5.07
C THR A 235 -1.93 15.41 -4.71
N PHE A 236 -0.99 15.39 -5.65
CA PHE A 236 0.33 16.01 -5.47
C PHE A 236 0.40 17.34 -6.22
N LYS A 237 1.24 18.24 -5.72
CA LYS A 237 1.57 19.51 -6.39
C LYS A 237 2.03 19.24 -7.83
N PRO A 238 1.64 20.08 -8.81
CA PRO A 238 1.99 19.86 -10.22
C PRO A 238 3.47 19.59 -10.49
N ALA A 239 4.37 20.27 -9.77
CA ALA A 239 5.82 20.11 -9.92
C ALA A 239 6.34 18.70 -9.60
N GLU A 240 5.62 17.92 -8.78
CA GLU A 240 6.02 16.57 -8.38
C GLU A 240 5.41 15.47 -9.27
N ARG A 241 4.40 15.81 -10.08
CA ARG A 241 3.60 14.83 -10.82
C ARG A 241 4.41 14.05 -11.84
N ASP A 242 5.28 14.72 -12.59
CA ASP A 242 6.09 14.06 -13.62
C ASP A 242 7.09 13.07 -13.01
N LYS A 243 7.69 13.44 -11.88
CA LYS A 243 8.62 12.60 -11.12
C LYS A 243 7.91 11.38 -10.54
N LEU A 244 6.73 11.56 -9.93
CA LEU A 244 5.92 10.44 -9.42
C LEU A 244 5.35 9.58 -10.55
N ALA A 245 4.97 10.16 -11.69
CA ALA A 245 4.54 9.41 -12.87
C ALA A 245 5.69 8.57 -13.45
N ALA A 246 6.92 9.09 -13.48
CA ALA A 246 8.10 8.33 -13.87
C ALA A 246 8.37 7.18 -12.88
N PHE A 247 8.19 7.41 -11.59
CA PHE A 247 8.32 6.39 -10.56
C PHE A 247 7.26 5.28 -10.71
N LEU A 248 6.00 5.65 -10.94
CA LEU A 248 4.91 4.71 -11.22
C LEU A 248 5.16 3.90 -12.50
N LYS A 249 5.65 4.54 -13.56
CA LYS A 249 6.02 3.87 -14.83
C LYS A 249 7.15 2.85 -14.63
N ALA A 250 7.96 3.01 -13.59
CA ALA A 250 9.02 2.10 -13.21
C ALA A 250 8.55 1.05 -12.17
N ASP A 251 7.27 0.68 -12.11
CA ASP A 251 6.71 -0.25 -11.12
C ASP A 251 6.70 0.30 -9.66
N GLY A 252 6.62 1.62 -9.48
CA GLY A 252 6.48 2.25 -8.16
C GLY A 252 5.05 2.20 -7.58
N GLU A 253 4.09 1.62 -8.30
CA GLU A 253 2.70 1.50 -7.83
C GLU A 253 2.61 0.61 -6.58
N GLY A 254 1.86 1.05 -5.57
CA GLY A 254 1.80 0.39 -4.27
C GLY A 254 2.91 0.79 -3.29
N ALA A 255 3.73 1.79 -3.62
CA ALA A 255 4.73 2.33 -2.71
C ALA A 255 4.08 2.95 -1.45
N ALA A 256 4.77 2.88 -0.32
CA ALA A 256 4.33 3.52 0.92
C ALA A 256 4.40 5.05 0.77
N VAL A 257 3.40 5.78 1.23
CA VAL A 257 3.46 7.24 1.41
C VAL A 257 3.60 7.54 2.90
N ILE A 258 4.64 8.29 3.25
CA ILE A 258 5.17 8.45 4.61
C ILE A 258 5.01 9.92 5.02
N ASP A 259 4.41 10.15 6.18
CA ASP A 259 4.45 11.46 6.85
C ASP A 259 5.88 11.71 7.34
N ASP A 260 6.54 12.71 6.75
CA ASP A 260 7.93 13.08 7.07
C ASP A 260 8.09 13.49 8.56
N THR A 261 7.03 13.99 9.20
CA THR A 261 7.09 14.41 10.61
C THR A 261 6.98 13.24 11.58
N LYS A 262 6.10 12.27 11.28
CA LYS A 262 5.78 11.15 12.19
C LYS A 262 6.52 9.86 11.85
N SER A 263 7.06 9.78 10.63
CA SER A 263 7.69 8.56 10.11
C SER A 263 6.70 7.38 10.10
N GLU A 264 5.45 7.66 9.74
CA GLU A 264 4.34 6.72 9.66
C GLU A 264 3.78 6.69 8.23
N VAL A 265 3.33 5.53 7.79
CA VAL A 265 2.66 5.38 6.49
C VAL A 265 1.25 5.94 6.59
N VAL A 266 0.99 7.01 5.83
CA VAL A 266 -0.31 7.71 5.75
C VAL A 266 -1.08 7.39 4.46
N GLY A 267 -0.49 6.58 3.57
CA GLY A 267 -1.18 6.11 2.38
C GLY A 267 -0.35 5.21 1.49
N LEU A 268 -0.92 4.93 0.33
CA LEU A 268 -0.37 4.11 -0.74
C LEU A 268 -0.31 4.95 -2.02
N LEU A 269 0.84 4.96 -2.71
CA LEU A 269 0.99 5.65 -3.99
C LEU A 269 0.38 4.79 -5.11
N THR A 270 -0.51 5.37 -5.90
CA THR A 270 -1.20 4.66 -6.99
C THR A 270 -1.24 5.48 -8.26
N GLY A 271 -1.43 4.81 -9.41
CA GLY A 271 -1.43 5.44 -10.72
C GLY A 271 -2.72 5.19 -11.49
N SER A 272 -3.77 5.97 -11.24
CA SER A 272 -4.99 5.88 -12.05
C SER A 272 -4.88 6.77 -13.30
N GLY A 273 -4.82 6.15 -14.49
CA GLY A 273 -4.83 6.91 -15.75
C GLY A 273 -3.59 7.78 -15.99
N GLY A 274 -2.44 7.41 -15.41
CA GLY A 274 -1.17 8.12 -15.56
C GLY A 274 -0.95 9.27 -14.58
N ALA A 275 -1.94 9.63 -13.76
CA ALA A 275 -1.78 10.59 -12.68
C ALA A 275 -1.47 9.88 -11.36
N ALA A 276 -0.43 10.34 -10.66
CA ALA A 276 -0.11 9.87 -9.32
C ALA A 276 -1.15 10.37 -8.31
N THR A 277 -1.70 9.45 -7.53
CA THR A 277 -2.66 9.74 -6.46
C THR A 277 -2.32 8.96 -5.20
N LEU A 278 -2.82 9.45 -4.07
CA LEU A 278 -2.66 8.85 -2.76
C LEU A 278 -3.97 8.14 -2.37
N THR A 279 -3.85 6.86 -2.04
CA THR A 279 -4.89 6.09 -1.34
C THR A 279 -4.63 6.18 0.16
N PRO A 280 -5.53 6.81 0.95
CA PRO A 280 -5.27 7.15 2.34
C PRO A 280 -5.19 5.93 3.24
N VAL A 281 -4.56 6.09 4.41
CA VAL A 281 -4.40 5.02 5.39
C VAL A 281 -5.73 4.44 5.90
N ASP A 282 -6.82 5.21 5.90
CA ASP A 282 -8.14 4.70 6.27
C ASP A 282 -8.64 3.61 5.30
N ASP A 283 -8.35 3.75 4.00
CA ASP A 283 -8.66 2.74 2.99
C ASP A 283 -7.80 1.47 3.24
N ILE A 284 -6.52 1.64 3.61
CA ILE A 284 -5.62 0.53 3.96
C ILE A 284 -6.14 -0.24 5.18
N ARG A 285 -6.50 0.48 6.25
CA ARG A 285 -7.01 -0.12 7.49
C ARG A 285 -8.33 -0.83 7.25
N SER A 286 -9.20 -0.27 6.43
CA SER A 286 -10.46 -0.91 6.03
C SER A 286 -10.21 -2.21 5.26
N ALA A 287 -9.24 -2.24 4.34
CA ALA A 287 -8.84 -3.44 3.63
C ALA A 287 -8.24 -4.52 4.55
N LEU A 288 -7.45 -4.12 5.55
CA LEU A 288 -6.91 -5.03 6.57
C LEU A 288 -8.03 -5.65 7.43
N VAL A 289 -9.01 -4.86 7.87
CA VAL A 289 -10.18 -5.36 8.60
C VAL A 289 -10.99 -6.32 7.73
N ALA A 290 -11.20 -6.00 6.45
CA ALA A 290 -11.89 -6.89 5.51
C ALA A 290 -11.13 -8.20 5.23
N ALA A 291 -9.81 -8.22 5.47
CA ALA A 291 -8.96 -9.41 5.40
C ALA A 291 -8.83 -10.15 6.74
N ASP A 292 -9.51 -9.70 7.81
CA ASP A 292 -9.36 -10.19 9.19
C ASP A 292 -7.91 -10.11 9.71
N VAL A 293 -7.22 -9.01 9.36
CA VAL A 293 -5.83 -8.77 9.75
C VAL A 293 -5.71 -7.54 10.64
N THR A 294 -4.94 -7.68 11.71
CA THR A 294 -4.49 -6.55 12.53
C THR A 294 -3.03 -6.23 12.23
N ALA A 295 -2.75 -5.00 11.78
CA ALA A 295 -1.37 -4.52 11.66
C ALA A 295 -0.71 -4.47 13.05
N ARG A 296 0.51 -4.99 13.16
CA ARG A 296 1.24 -5.05 14.42
C ARG A 296 2.74 -4.96 14.19
N ARG A 297 3.44 -4.48 15.21
CA ARG A 297 4.89 -4.39 15.18
C ARG A 297 5.55 -5.65 15.72
N GLY A 298 6.71 -5.98 15.17
CA GLY A 298 7.53 -7.11 15.58
C GLY A 298 8.60 -6.71 16.60
N PRO A 299 9.22 -7.69 17.28
CA PRO A 299 10.35 -7.44 18.17
C PRO A 299 11.52 -6.73 17.48
N VAL A 300 11.79 -7.07 16.21
CA VAL A 300 12.82 -6.45 15.37
C VAL A 300 12.59 -4.95 15.27
N ASP A 301 11.36 -4.52 14.99
CA ASP A 301 11.01 -3.10 14.82
C ASP A 301 11.19 -2.31 16.11
N VAL A 302 10.82 -2.89 17.26
CA VAL A 302 10.96 -2.24 18.56
C VAL A 302 12.44 -2.00 18.87
N VAL A 303 13.28 -3.01 18.70
CA VAL A 303 14.72 -2.88 18.95
C VAL A 303 15.35 -1.91 17.95
N TYR A 304 14.99 -1.99 16.67
CA TYR A 304 15.55 -1.12 15.64
C TYR A 304 15.23 0.35 15.88
N GLU A 305 14.00 0.69 16.26
CA GLU A 305 13.64 2.07 16.60
C GLU A 305 14.45 2.63 17.78
N THR A 306 14.78 1.80 18.78
CA THR A 306 15.63 2.25 19.90
C THR A 306 17.06 2.59 19.46
N ALA A 307 17.53 2.05 18.32
CA ALA A 307 18.82 2.38 17.74
C ALA A 307 18.82 3.68 16.94
N LEU A 308 17.67 4.11 16.39
CA LEU A 308 17.60 5.26 15.48
C LEU A 308 17.99 6.56 16.16
N ALA A 309 17.45 6.85 17.36
CA ALA A 309 17.76 8.08 18.08
C ALA A 309 19.27 8.28 18.35
N PRO A 310 20.00 7.33 18.99
CA PRO A 310 21.44 7.48 19.18
C PRO A 310 22.20 7.50 17.84
N PHE A 311 21.75 6.79 16.81
CA PHE A 311 22.39 6.79 15.50
C PHE A 311 22.31 8.17 14.81
N HIS A 312 21.12 8.77 14.72
CA HIS A 312 20.92 10.09 14.11
C HIS A 312 21.57 11.22 14.92
N ASN A 313 21.58 11.10 16.25
CA ASN A 313 22.30 12.02 17.15
C ASN A 313 23.82 11.81 17.14
N LYS A 314 24.35 10.97 16.25
CA LYS A 314 25.79 10.66 16.11
C LYS A 314 26.42 10.05 17.38
N SER A 315 25.60 9.56 18.31
CA SER A 315 26.01 8.79 19.49
C SER A 315 26.25 7.33 19.09
N TYR A 316 27.23 7.11 18.21
CA TYR A 316 27.50 5.81 17.60
C TYR A 316 27.87 4.73 18.61
N ALA A 317 28.55 5.10 19.70
CA ALA A 317 28.87 4.17 20.78
C ALA A 317 27.60 3.58 21.43
N GLY A 318 26.54 4.39 21.58
CA GLY A 318 25.25 3.93 22.08
C GLY A 318 24.43 3.15 21.05
N ALA A 319 24.53 3.51 19.76
CA ALA A 319 23.79 2.84 18.69
C ALA A 319 24.30 1.43 18.36
N ILE A 320 25.62 1.20 18.39
CA ILE A 320 26.27 -0.07 18.01
C ILE A 320 25.67 -1.30 18.71
N PRO A 321 25.59 -1.39 20.07
CA PRO A 321 25.10 -2.60 20.73
C PRO A 321 23.63 -2.90 20.42
N VAL A 322 22.82 -1.86 20.19
CA VAL A 322 21.40 -2.01 19.83
C VAL A 322 21.26 -2.49 18.38
N LEU A 323 22.03 -1.94 17.44
CA LEU A 323 22.07 -2.41 16.06
C LEU A 323 22.56 -3.87 15.96
N GLU A 324 23.55 -4.25 16.77
CA GLU A 324 23.95 -5.66 16.89
C GLU A 324 22.83 -6.55 17.43
N GLN A 325 21.98 -6.03 18.33
CA GLN A 325 20.79 -6.76 18.79
C GLN A 325 19.75 -6.92 17.69
N VAL A 326 19.52 -5.90 16.86
CA VAL A 326 18.65 -6.01 15.67
C VAL A 326 19.13 -7.14 14.77
N LEU A 327 20.44 -7.18 14.47
CA LEU A 327 21.02 -8.21 13.61
C LEU A 327 21.06 -9.60 14.23
N ARG A 328 20.97 -9.73 15.57
CA ARG A 328 20.74 -11.03 16.21
C ARG A 328 19.31 -11.53 16.00
N LEU A 329 18.33 -10.63 15.94
CA LEU A 329 16.92 -10.98 15.68
C LEU A 329 16.66 -11.20 14.18
N ARG A 330 17.28 -10.38 13.33
CA ARG A 330 17.11 -10.39 11.87
C ARG A 330 18.46 -10.15 11.19
N PRO A 331 19.27 -11.21 10.96
CA PRO A 331 20.62 -11.07 10.41
C PRO A 331 20.71 -10.39 9.05
N ASP A 332 19.67 -10.51 8.22
CA ASP A 332 19.54 -9.96 6.87
C ASP A 332 18.91 -8.55 6.82
N HIS A 333 18.78 -7.87 7.96
CA HIS A 333 18.21 -6.51 8.04
C HIS A 333 19.16 -5.44 7.46
N VAL A 334 19.02 -5.14 6.16
CA VAL A 334 19.92 -4.28 5.38
C VAL A 334 20.21 -2.93 6.04
N VAL A 335 19.17 -2.20 6.44
CA VAL A 335 19.36 -0.84 6.97
C VAL A 335 20.12 -0.84 8.31
N ALA A 336 19.88 -1.83 9.18
CA ALA A 336 20.62 -2.00 10.42
C ALA A 336 22.09 -2.38 10.17
N GLN A 337 22.37 -3.22 9.15
CA GLN A 337 23.74 -3.52 8.74
C GLN A 337 24.48 -2.26 8.26
N ASP A 338 23.83 -1.43 7.45
CA ASP A 338 24.40 -0.18 6.93
C ASP A 338 24.63 0.86 8.05
N HIS A 339 23.67 1.00 8.97
CA HIS A 339 23.81 1.84 10.15
C HIS A 339 24.95 1.35 11.04
N LEU A 340 25.08 0.04 11.25
CA LEU A 340 26.16 -0.53 12.06
C LEU A 340 27.53 -0.30 11.42
N ARG A 341 27.63 -0.47 10.09
CA ARG A 341 28.86 -0.19 9.33
C ARG A 341 29.28 1.26 9.50
N THR A 342 28.32 2.18 9.34
CA THR A 342 28.53 3.63 9.49
C THR A 342 28.96 3.98 10.93
N ALA A 343 28.26 3.44 11.94
CA ALA A 343 28.56 3.69 13.34
C ALA A 343 29.95 3.19 13.75
N ARG A 344 30.35 1.99 13.28
CA ARG A 344 31.68 1.41 13.55
C ARG A 344 32.79 2.20 12.85
N ALA A 345 32.59 2.62 11.60
CA ALA A 345 33.56 3.44 10.87
C ALA A 345 33.79 4.79 11.58
N ALA A 346 32.72 5.43 12.06
CA ALA A 346 32.82 6.69 12.79
C ALA A 346 33.54 6.55 14.15
N ARG A 347 33.40 5.41 14.84
CA ARG A 347 34.13 5.15 16.10
C ARG A 347 35.65 5.02 15.89
N GLY A 348 36.08 4.54 14.73
CA GLY A 348 37.50 4.37 14.39
C GLY A 348 38.18 5.66 13.90
N GLY A 349 37.42 6.70 13.56
CA GLY A 349 37.94 8.01 13.17
C GLY A 349 38.28 8.85 14.40
N ALA A 350 39.57 9.17 14.58
CA ALA A 350 40.11 9.90 15.73
C ALA A 350 39.67 11.39 15.89
N GLY A 351 38.49 11.79 15.40
CA GLY A 351 38.10 13.19 15.26
C GLY A 351 36.75 13.62 15.85
N THR A 352 35.86 12.70 16.22
CA THR A 352 34.55 13.09 16.78
C THR A 352 34.57 13.03 18.30
N VAL A 353 35.02 14.12 18.90
CA VAL A 353 34.74 14.46 20.30
C VAL A 353 33.23 14.44 20.46
N SER A 354 32.71 13.38 21.08
CA SER A 354 31.33 13.30 21.50
C SER A 354 31.06 14.48 22.45
N PRO A 355 30.10 15.37 22.19
CA PRO A 355 29.68 16.36 23.17
C PRO A 355 28.80 15.64 24.20
N GLY A 356 29.42 14.80 25.03
CA GLY A 356 28.80 14.33 26.25
C GLY A 356 28.78 15.49 27.26
N PRO A 357 27.69 15.72 28.00
CA PRO A 357 27.76 16.48 29.23
C PRO A 357 28.64 15.69 30.19
N SER A 358 29.89 16.12 30.36
CA SER A 358 30.78 15.65 31.42
C SER A 358 30.13 15.94 32.76
N THR A 359 29.32 15.01 33.26
CA THR A 359 28.96 14.94 34.68
C THR A 359 30.14 14.31 35.40
N THR A 360 31.21 15.09 35.50
CA THR A 360 32.30 14.79 36.42
C THR A 360 31.79 15.08 37.83
N PRO A 361 31.80 14.11 38.77
CA PRO A 361 31.63 14.42 40.19
C PRO A 361 32.73 15.40 40.63
N PRO A 362 32.49 16.33 41.58
CA PRO A 362 33.52 17.25 42.03
C PRO A 362 34.68 16.48 42.66
N ALA A 363 35.80 16.39 41.94
CA ALA A 363 37.03 15.85 42.47
C ALA A 363 37.74 16.92 43.32
N VAL A 364 38.04 16.49 44.54
CA VAL A 364 38.76 17.19 45.60
C VAL A 364 40.10 17.75 45.08
N THR A 365 40.39 18.99 45.45
CA THR A 365 41.64 19.71 45.15
C THR A 365 42.87 18.97 45.68
N GLY A 366 43.69 18.46 44.76
CA GLY A 366 45.06 18.02 45.02
C GLY A 366 46.03 18.83 44.15
N SER A 367 46.75 19.75 44.77
CA SER A 367 47.81 20.55 44.15
C SER A 367 48.93 19.67 43.60
N SER A 368 49.38 19.93 42.38
CA SER A 368 50.74 19.62 41.94
C SER A 368 51.16 20.60 40.86
N ALA A 369 52.14 21.42 41.22
CA ALA A 369 52.84 22.34 40.35
C ALA A 369 53.75 21.57 39.37
N GLY A 370 53.95 22.11 38.17
CA GLY A 370 55.11 21.70 37.37
C GLY A 370 55.00 21.89 35.86
N SER A 371 55.75 22.89 35.40
CA SER A 371 56.49 22.91 34.14
C SER A 371 55.78 23.38 32.87
N ALA A 372 56.28 24.54 32.43
CA ALA A 372 55.97 25.23 31.20
C ALA A 372 56.51 24.49 29.97
N SER A 373 55.79 24.57 28.85
CA SER A 373 56.46 24.80 27.57
C SER A 373 55.55 25.53 26.59
N ARG A 374 56.08 26.64 26.09
CA ARG A 374 55.49 27.60 25.16
C ARG A 374 55.69 27.10 23.73
N LEU A 375 54.65 27.16 22.89
CA LEU A 375 54.85 27.45 21.46
C LEU A 375 53.57 28.07 20.86
N LEU A 376 53.71 29.34 20.48
CA LEU A 376 52.72 30.19 19.82
C LEU A 376 52.94 30.14 18.31
N LEU A 377 51.87 30.01 17.53
CA LEU A 377 51.81 30.34 16.09
C LEU A 377 50.53 31.14 15.82
N PRO A 378 50.59 32.27 15.09
CA PRO A 378 49.43 33.11 14.82
C PRO A 378 48.71 32.70 13.52
N VAL A 379 47.39 32.54 13.58
CA VAL A 379 46.50 32.51 12.40
C VAL A 379 45.55 33.69 12.52
N SER A 380 45.86 34.80 11.85
CA SER A 380 44.97 35.96 11.76
C SER A 380 45.17 36.70 10.45
N ALA A 381 44.45 36.28 9.39
CA ALA A 381 44.34 37.05 8.15
C ALA A 381 43.05 36.78 7.32
N GLY A 382 42.00 36.17 7.91
CA GLY A 382 40.78 35.80 7.17
C GLY A 382 39.52 36.59 7.51
N VAL A 383 39.46 37.25 8.67
CA VAL A 383 38.18 37.74 9.25
C VAL A 383 37.81 39.16 8.79
N VAL A 384 38.76 39.95 8.31
CA VAL A 384 38.50 41.36 7.93
C VAL A 384 37.89 41.49 6.53
N ALA A 385 38.17 40.57 5.61
CA ALA A 385 37.62 40.63 4.24
C ALA A 385 36.13 40.25 4.17
N LEU A 386 35.66 39.36 5.05
CA LEU A 386 34.26 38.92 5.06
C LEU A 386 33.33 40.01 5.62
N ALA A 387 33.79 40.78 6.62
CA ALA A 387 33.01 41.87 7.22
C ALA A 387 32.80 43.04 6.23
N ALA A 388 33.78 43.33 5.37
CA ALA A 388 33.67 44.39 4.37
C ALA A 388 32.65 44.06 3.25
N MET A 389 32.54 42.78 2.85
CA MET A 389 31.58 42.36 1.83
C MET A 389 30.12 42.41 2.33
N VAL A 390 29.87 42.09 3.60
CA VAL A 390 28.53 42.17 4.21
C VAL A 390 28.08 43.63 4.36
N ALA A 391 28.99 44.55 4.70
CA ALA A 391 28.68 45.96 4.87
C ALA A 391 28.24 46.68 3.57
N VAL A 392 28.64 46.18 2.40
CA VAL A 392 28.26 46.77 1.10
C VAL A 392 27.02 46.11 0.50
N ALA A 393 26.84 44.80 0.68
CA ALA A 393 25.73 44.05 0.06
C ALA A 393 24.35 44.38 0.69
N VAL A 394 24.31 44.55 2.01
CA VAL A 394 23.06 44.80 2.77
C VAL A 394 22.39 46.13 2.39
N PRO A 395 23.08 47.28 2.32
CA PRO A 395 22.42 48.54 1.94
C PRO A 395 21.96 48.58 0.48
N LEU A 396 22.62 47.86 -0.44
CA LEU A 396 22.21 47.78 -1.85
C LEU A 396 20.93 46.95 -2.03
N MET A 397 20.77 45.85 -1.29
CA MET A 397 19.52 45.07 -1.31
C MET A 397 18.35 45.81 -0.65
N LEU A 398 18.60 46.57 0.43
CA LEU A 398 17.55 47.37 1.08
C LEU A 398 17.11 48.57 0.23
N ARG A 399 18.01 49.16 -0.58
CA ARG A 399 17.64 50.22 -1.55
C ARG A 399 16.74 49.71 -2.68
N ARG A 400 16.87 48.45 -3.07
CA ARG A 400 16.07 47.85 -4.16
C ARG A 400 14.62 47.59 -3.75
N ARG A 401 14.36 47.28 -2.46
CA ARG A 401 13.01 47.07 -1.93
C ARG A 401 12.16 48.35 -1.83
N ARG A 402 12.78 49.54 -1.79
CA ARG A 402 12.04 50.81 -1.68
C ARG A 402 11.50 51.37 -2.99
N ARG A 403 11.77 50.73 -4.15
CA ARG A 403 11.30 51.21 -5.47
C ARG A 403 10.08 50.47 -6.02
N VAL A 404 9.50 49.51 -5.30
CA VAL A 404 8.34 48.73 -5.77
C VAL A 404 7.02 49.15 -5.09
N ALA A 405 7.05 50.12 -4.18
CA ALA A 405 5.84 50.65 -3.54
C ALA A 405 5.49 52.05 -4.08
N ALA A 406 5.01 52.12 -5.32
CA ALA A 406 4.21 53.24 -5.85
C ALA A 406 3.54 52.78 -7.16
N VAL A 407 2.31 53.25 -7.44
CA VAL A 407 1.35 52.84 -8.50
C VAL A 407 0.38 51.76 -7.98
N THR A 408 -0.93 51.95 -7.72
CA THR A 408 -1.94 52.98 -8.01
C THR A 408 -3.15 52.81 -7.05
N PRO A 409 -3.98 53.85 -6.80
CA PRO A 409 -5.13 53.84 -5.90
C PRO A 409 -6.49 53.65 -6.61
N GLY A 410 -7.49 53.26 -5.82
CA GLY A 410 -8.92 53.20 -6.15
C GLY A 410 -9.55 52.02 -5.39
N GLY A 411 -10.39 52.14 -4.38
CA GLY A 411 -11.41 53.15 -4.12
C GLY A 411 -12.76 52.49 -4.36
N LEU A 412 -13.39 51.93 -3.32
CA LEU A 412 -14.85 51.94 -3.15
C LEU A 412 -15.19 51.64 -1.69
N THR A 413 -15.87 52.61 -1.10
CA THR A 413 -16.54 52.58 0.20
C THR A 413 -17.80 51.74 0.12
N ASP A 414 -18.09 50.93 1.14
CA ASP A 414 -19.42 50.99 1.75
C ASP A 414 -19.39 50.53 3.23
N PRO A 415 -20.19 51.16 4.12
CA PRO A 415 -20.11 50.97 5.56
C PRO A 415 -21.32 50.18 6.09
N HIS A 416 -21.11 49.04 6.74
CA HIS A 416 -22.03 48.58 7.78
C HIS A 416 -21.26 47.81 8.86
N GLY A 417 -21.13 48.46 10.01
CA GLY A 417 -20.69 47.86 11.26
C GLY A 417 -21.82 47.09 11.98
N PRO A 418 -21.52 46.51 13.15
CA PRO A 418 -21.99 45.18 13.53
C PRO A 418 -23.07 45.19 14.62
N ARG A 419 -23.93 44.15 14.63
CA ARG A 419 -24.70 43.66 15.79
C ARG A 419 -24.87 42.14 15.62
N GLU A 420 -24.27 41.34 16.49
CA GLU A 420 -24.88 40.83 17.74
C GLU A 420 -25.80 39.64 17.45
N PHE A 421 -25.30 38.42 17.66
CA PHE A 421 -26.13 37.23 17.95
C PHE A 421 -25.35 36.28 18.85
N ALA A 422 -25.52 36.48 20.15
CA ALA A 422 -25.64 35.39 21.10
C ALA A 422 -27.08 34.84 21.03
N GLN A 423 -27.27 33.62 21.54
CA GLN A 423 -28.53 32.88 21.71
C GLN A 423 -29.01 32.07 20.49
N LEU A 424 -28.79 30.75 20.58
CA LEU A 424 -29.83 29.73 20.45
C LEU A 424 -29.23 28.37 20.86
N ALA A 425 -29.33 28.09 22.16
CA ALA A 425 -29.17 26.76 22.73
C ALA A 425 -30.30 26.57 23.73
N GLU A 426 -31.46 26.10 23.27
CA GLU A 426 -32.43 25.40 24.12
C GLU A 426 -33.49 24.69 23.24
N HIS A 427 -33.95 23.53 23.74
CA HIS A 427 -34.98 22.63 23.20
C HIS A 427 -34.52 21.51 22.26
N ALA A 428 -34.20 20.36 22.85
CA ALA A 428 -34.78 19.09 22.43
C ALA A 428 -34.91 18.17 23.66
N GLU A 429 -36.16 17.83 23.94
CA GLU A 429 -36.64 17.04 25.07
C GLU A 429 -36.19 15.57 25.06
N LEU A 430 -36.32 14.99 26.25
CA LEU A 430 -36.10 13.62 26.63
C LEU A 430 -36.96 12.64 25.82
N GLY A 431 -36.29 11.67 25.18
CA GLY A 431 -36.90 10.48 24.61
C GLY A 431 -36.37 9.23 25.32
N GLU A 432 -37.28 8.58 26.03
CA GLU A 432 -37.18 7.34 26.81
C GLU A 432 -36.50 6.18 26.05
N PHE A 433 -35.46 5.58 26.63
CA PHE A 433 -34.86 4.34 26.14
C PHE A 433 -35.59 3.14 26.74
N ALA A 434 -36.35 2.43 25.89
CA ALA A 434 -36.85 1.08 26.15
C ALA A 434 -35.83 0.03 25.70
N GLU A 435 -35.62 -0.99 26.53
CA GLU A 435 -34.74 -2.14 26.33
C GLU A 435 -35.16 -3.02 25.13
N PRO A 436 -34.23 -3.71 24.45
CA PRO A 436 -34.57 -4.84 23.60
C PRO A 436 -34.24 -6.16 24.33
N GLY A 437 -35.30 -6.82 24.82
CA GLY A 437 -35.29 -8.25 25.10
C GLY A 437 -35.71 -9.05 23.85
N GLY A 438 -35.22 -10.29 23.76
CA GLY A 438 -35.95 -11.36 23.06
C GLY A 438 -35.32 -11.89 21.78
N PHE A 439 -34.42 -12.85 21.94
CA PHE A 439 -34.11 -13.89 20.95
C PHE A 439 -35.38 -14.64 20.52
N ARG A 440 -35.63 -14.77 19.21
CA ARG A 440 -36.42 -15.86 18.62
C ARG A 440 -35.89 -16.21 17.23
N GLU A 441 -35.44 -17.45 17.09
CA GLU A 441 -35.29 -18.14 15.80
C GLU A 441 -36.64 -18.24 15.07
N PRO A 442 -36.60 -18.33 13.73
CA PRO A 442 -37.25 -19.49 13.12
C PRO A 442 -36.46 -20.14 11.97
N LEU A 443 -36.50 -21.47 11.96
CA LEU A 443 -36.14 -22.38 10.88
C LEU A 443 -37.16 -22.35 9.70
N PRO A 444 -36.85 -22.99 8.55
CA PRO A 444 -37.33 -22.60 7.22
C PRO A 444 -38.44 -23.50 6.66
N ALA A 445 -39.18 -23.02 5.65
CA ALA A 445 -39.71 -23.83 4.53
C ALA A 445 -40.50 -22.97 3.52
N GLY A 446 -40.31 -23.26 2.21
CA GLY A 446 -41.43 -23.32 1.26
C GLY A 446 -41.58 -22.19 0.23
N SER A 447 -41.02 -22.38 -0.97
CA SER A 447 -41.66 -22.04 -2.26
C SER A 447 -42.50 -23.25 -2.72
N PRO A 448 -43.49 -23.18 -3.64
CA PRO A 448 -43.66 -22.19 -4.72
C PRO A 448 -45.09 -21.66 -4.95
N GLY A 449 -45.24 -20.59 -5.74
CA GLY A 449 -46.55 -20.08 -6.15
C GLY A 449 -46.47 -19.12 -7.33
N THR A 450 -46.77 -19.65 -8.51
CA THR A 450 -47.05 -18.96 -9.77
C THR A 450 -48.28 -18.03 -9.70
N GLY A 451 -48.21 -16.88 -10.40
CA GLY A 451 -49.41 -16.27 -10.99
C GLY A 451 -49.53 -14.75 -10.87
N GLY A 452 -49.74 -14.08 -12.02
CA GLY A 452 -50.60 -12.90 -12.11
C GLY A 452 -49.93 -11.57 -12.47
N PHE A 453 -50.00 -11.20 -13.74
CA PHE A 453 -50.01 -9.79 -14.18
C PHE A 453 -51.24 -9.05 -13.62
N PRO A 454 -51.18 -7.71 -13.52
CA PRO A 454 -51.92 -6.93 -14.52
C PRO A 454 -51.17 -5.69 -15.02
N ALA A 455 -51.62 -5.22 -16.20
CA ALA A 455 -51.20 -4.01 -16.88
C ALA A 455 -52.13 -2.81 -16.56
N THR A 456 -51.77 -1.66 -17.15
CA THR A 456 -52.44 -0.33 -17.19
C THR A 456 -52.13 0.56 -15.98
N SER A 457 -51.81 1.85 -16.07
CA SER A 457 -52.05 2.96 -17.00
C SER A 457 -50.86 3.96 -16.83
N GLY A 458 -50.33 4.70 -17.81
CA GLY A 458 -50.98 5.69 -18.67
C GLY A 458 -51.08 7.04 -17.95
N HIS A 459 -50.13 7.97 -18.16
CA HIS A 459 -50.31 9.42 -17.99
C HIS A 459 -49.32 10.20 -18.89
N SER A 460 -49.88 11.21 -19.54
CA SER A 460 -49.33 12.06 -20.59
C SER A 460 -49.29 13.52 -20.14
N GLY A 461 -48.37 14.30 -20.69
CA GLY A 461 -48.37 15.77 -20.71
C GLY A 461 -47.33 16.41 -19.77
N ALA A 462 -46.73 17.56 -20.07
CA ALA A 462 -46.67 18.38 -21.28
C ALA A 462 -45.59 19.47 -21.04
N ASP A 463 -45.07 20.01 -22.15
CA ASP A 463 -44.61 21.38 -22.39
C ASP A 463 -43.39 22.01 -21.68
N GLY A 464 -42.51 22.57 -22.52
CA GLY A 464 -41.45 23.50 -22.15
C GLY A 464 -40.53 23.85 -23.33
N ALA A 465 -40.95 24.83 -24.13
CA ALA A 465 -40.29 25.33 -25.36
C ALA A 465 -39.13 26.32 -25.09
N TYR A 466 -38.60 26.91 -26.19
CA TYR A 466 -37.51 27.89 -26.38
C TYR A 466 -36.09 27.27 -26.52
N GLY A 467 -35.29 27.50 -27.57
CA GLY A 467 -35.40 28.35 -28.76
C GLY A 467 -34.01 28.80 -29.25
N TYR A 468 -33.73 28.55 -30.54
CA TYR A 468 -32.83 29.27 -31.47
C TYR A 468 -31.29 29.25 -31.36
N GLY A 469 -30.65 28.92 -32.50
CA GLY A 469 -29.33 29.43 -32.91
C GLY A 469 -28.48 28.54 -33.82
N GLY A 470 -28.83 28.40 -35.10
CA GLY A 470 -27.90 27.90 -36.16
C GLY A 470 -26.86 28.97 -36.57
N PRO A 471 -25.99 28.76 -37.61
CA PRO A 471 -26.40 28.17 -38.89
C PRO A 471 -25.37 27.27 -39.66
N VAL A 472 -25.97 26.40 -40.49
CA VAL A 472 -25.70 25.95 -41.88
C VAL A 472 -24.30 25.70 -42.47
N GLY A 473 -24.18 24.52 -43.09
CA GLY A 473 -23.38 24.25 -44.29
C GLY A 473 -24.00 23.07 -45.05
N ALA A 474 -24.37 23.30 -46.32
CA ALA A 474 -25.28 22.49 -47.13
C ALA A 474 -24.59 21.55 -48.14
N ALA A 475 -25.29 20.45 -48.47
CA ALA A 475 -25.40 19.76 -49.79
C ALA A 475 -25.95 18.33 -49.49
N GLY A 476 -27.05 17.81 -50.05
CA GLY A 476 -27.78 18.11 -51.27
C GLY A 476 -27.61 16.95 -52.26
N ALA A 477 -28.52 15.96 -52.26
CA ALA A 477 -28.94 15.20 -53.45
C ALA A 477 -30.07 14.19 -53.11
N SER A 478 -31.16 14.32 -53.88
CA SER A 478 -32.45 13.62 -53.85
C SER A 478 -32.45 12.38 -54.76
N PHE A 479 -33.12 11.26 -54.43
CA PHE A 479 -34.42 10.73 -54.94
C PHE A 479 -34.28 9.18 -55.09
N PRO A 480 -35.34 8.38 -55.39
CA PRO A 480 -36.67 8.29 -54.78
C PRO A 480 -37.11 6.82 -54.46
N GLY A 481 -38.19 6.70 -53.66
CA GLY A 481 -39.40 5.92 -54.02
C GLY A 481 -39.38 4.38 -53.95
N GLY A 482 -40.26 3.82 -53.11
CA GLY A 482 -40.60 2.40 -53.14
C GLY A 482 -41.50 1.95 -51.99
N SER A 483 -42.77 2.35 -52.03
CA SER A 483 -43.88 1.84 -51.21
C SER A 483 -44.30 0.44 -51.64
N GLY A 484 -44.61 -0.44 -50.69
CA GLY A 484 -45.20 -1.76 -50.94
C GLY A 484 -45.81 -2.33 -49.67
N ASP A 485 -47.13 -2.23 -49.60
CA ASP A 485 -48.02 -2.62 -48.50
C ASP A 485 -48.22 -4.13 -48.32
N SER A 486 -48.62 -4.46 -47.08
CA SER A 486 -49.67 -5.42 -46.71
C SER A 486 -49.48 -6.94 -46.84
N GLY A 487 -49.81 -7.61 -45.74
CA GLY A 487 -50.68 -8.79 -45.77
C GLY A 487 -50.14 -10.05 -45.09
N GLY A 488 -50.90 -10.57 -44.13
CA GLY A 488 -50.96 -12.03 -43.92
C GLY A 488 -50.84 -12.55 -42.50
N SER A 489 -51.95 -12.46 -41.77
CA SER A 489 -52.29 -13.19 -40.55
C SER A 489 -52.27 -14.72 -40.70
N SER A 490 -52.16 -15.39 -39.53
CA SER A 490 -52.79 -16.66 -39.11
C SER A 490 -52.21 -18.02 -39.54
N GLY A 491 -51.96 -18.87 -38.53
CA GLY A 491 -52.13 -20.32 -38.64
C GLY A 491 -51.20 -21.18 -37.78
N SER A 492 -51.52 -21.37 -36.49
CA SER A 492 -51.18 -22.62 -35.75
C SER A 492 -52.29 -23.65 -36.01
N PRO A 493 -51.98 -24.97 -36.05
CA PRO A 493 -51.96 -25.81 -34.84
C PRO A 493 -50.74 -26.77 -34.83
N GLY A 494 -50.19 -27.25 -33.72
CA GLY A 494 -50.82 -27.99 -32.63
C GLY A 494 -50.70 -29.50 -32.87
N ALA A 495 -49.68 -30.16 -32.29
CA ALA A 495 -49.61 -31.61 -32.01
C ALA A 495 -48.33 -31.89 -31.19
N ALA A 496 -48.44 -32.19 -29.89
CA ALA A 496 -48.60 -33.52 -29.30
C ALA A 496 -47.26 -34.15 -28.89
N GLN A 497 -47.02 -34.16 -27.58
CA GLN A 497 -46.04 -35.04 -26.91
C GLN A 497 -46.40 -36.52 -27.14
N PRO A 498 -45.40 -37.41 -27.05
CA PRO A 498 -45.62 -38.63 -26.31
C PRO A 498 -44.61 -38.80 -25.17
N ALA A 499 -45.17 -39.09 -24.00
CA ALA A 499 -44.48 -39.80 -22.93
C ALA A 499 -44.13 -41.22 -23.39
N GLY A 500 -43.00 -41.76 -22.92
CA GLY A 500 -42.67 -43.17 -23.18
C GLY A 500 -41.27 -43.59 -22.75
N SER A 501 -41.18 -44.03 -21.49
CA SER A 501 -40.52 -45.27 -21.06
C SER A 501 -38.99 -45.43 -21.15
N ALA A 502 -38.39 -45.53 -19.96
CA ALA A 502 -37.19 -46.33 -19.71
C ALA A 502 -37.44 -47.80 -20.11
N PRO A 503 -36.39 -48.52 -20.55
CA PRO A 503 -35.80 -49.51 -19.64
C PRO A 503 -34.28 -49.71 -19.84
N GLY A 504 -33.64 -50.35 -18.86
CA GLY A 504 -32.43 -51.16 -19.12
C GLY A 504 -31.18 -50.76 -18.34
N ALA A 505 -31.16 -51.13 -17.07
CA ALA A 505 -29.91 -51.38 -16.36
C ALA A 505 -29.23 -52.61 -16.99
N ALA A 506 -28.07 -52.41 -17.59
CA ALA A 506 -27.14 -53.48 -17.96
C ALA A 506 -25.83 -53.22 -17.21
N GLY A 507 -25.49 -54.17 -16.35
CA GLY A 507 -24.32 -54.12 -15.48
C GLY A 507 -23.01 -54.13 -16.27
N VAL A 508 -22.05 -53.38 -15.75
CA VAL A 508 -20.64 -53.44 -16.15
C VAL A 508 -19.88 -54.12 -15.02
N PRO A 509 -19.05 -55.14 -15.29
CA PRO A 509 -18.29 -55.85 -14.28
C PRO A 509 -17.12 -55.01 -13.77
N SER A 510 -16.96 -55.03 -12.45
CA SER A 510 -15.82 -54.50 -11.71
C SER A 510 -14.60 -55.43 -11.86
N PRO A 511 -13.39 -54.89 -12.10
CA PRO A 511 -12.18 -55.62 -11.78
C PRO A 511 -11.27 -54.83 -10.83
N GLY A 512 -10.74 -55.55 -9.83
CA GLY A 512 -9.38 -55.33 -9.36
C GLY A 512 -9.23 -54.48 -8.11
N GLY A 513 -9.42 -55.12 -6.95
CA GLY A 513 -8.94 -54.60 -5.68
C GLY A 513 -7.41 -54.55 -5.62
N ALA A 514 -6.91 -53.47 -5.02
CA ALA A 514 -5.59 -53.41 -4.42
C ALA A 514 -5.77 -53.00 -2.96
N SER A 515 -5.71 -54.00 -2.08
CA SER A 515 -5.70 -53.86 -0.63
C SER A 515 -4.35 -53.27 -0.18
N TRP A 516 -4.40 -52.10 0.44
CA TRP A 516 -3.31 -51.57 1.25
C TRP A 516 -3.41 -52.10 2.70
N PRO A 517 -2.27 -52.35 3.37
CA PRO A 517 -2.21 -53.13 4.61
C PRO A 517 -2.74 -52.38 5.85
N PRO A 518 -3.07 -53.11 6.93
CA PRO A 518 -3.77 -52.60 8.10
C PRO A 518 -2.91 -51.66 8.95
N GLN A 519 -3.57 -50.64 9.50
CA GLN A 519 -3.06 -49.74 10.52
C GLN A 519 -2.75 -50.52 11.81
N GLY A 520 -1.47 -50.62 12.13
CA GLY A 520 -0.97 -51.12 13.41
C GLY A 520 -1.11 -50.06 14.51
N THR A 521 -2.03 -50.34 15.43
CA THR A 521 -1.92 -50.20 16.90
C THR A 521 -0.85 -49.27 17.51
N GLN A 522 -1.35 -48.35 18.35
CA GLN A 522 -0.86 -48.00 19.69
C GLN A 522 0.52 -47.33 19.79
N ALA A 523 0.52 -45.99 19.80
CA ALA A 523 1.56 -45.20 20.45
C ALA A 523 1.03 -44.71 21.81
N MET A 524 1.80 -45.03 22.85
CA MET A 524 1.59 -44.75 24.26
C MET A 524 1.32 -43.26 24.55
N GLU A 525 0.24 -42.99 25.28
CA GLU A 525 0.11 -41.79 26.11
C GLU A 525 1.15 -41.83 27.24
N PRO A 526 1.89 -40.74 27.51
CA PRO A 526 2.70 -40.65 28.71
C PRO A 526 1.78 -40.52 29.95
N PRO A 527 2.12 -41.16 31.08
CA PRO A 527 1.28 -41.17 32.27
C PRO A 527 1.21 -39.78 32.90
N TYR A 528 -0.01 -39.32 33.15
CA TYR A 528 -0.32 -38.22 34.07
C TYR A 528 0.25 -38.54 35.46
N PRO A 529 1.04 -37.65 36.09
CA PRO A 529 1.38 -37.80 37.49
C PRO A 529 0.12 -37.56 38.36
N ALA A 530 -0.08 -38.49 39.28
CA ALA A 530 -1.19 -38.57 40.21
C ALA A 530 -1.47 -37.28 40.99
N GLU A 531 -2.76 -37.03 41.19
CA GLU A 531 -3.32 -36.03 42.09
C GLU A 531 -2.73 -36.19 43.50
N ARG A 532 -2.10 -35.12 43.98
CA ARG A 532 -1.62 -35.03 45.36
C ARG A 532 -2.78 -34.55 46.23
N ALA A 533 -3.04 -35.32 47.27
CA ALA A 533 -4.03 -35.06 48.30
C ALA A 533 -3.82 -33.69 48.99
N GLY A 534 -4.94 -32.98 49.14
CA GLY A 534 -5.31 -32.05 50.22
C GLY A 534 -4.25 -31.15 50.84
N ASP A 535 -4.31 -29.87 50.52
CA ASP A 535 -3.83 -28.79 51.40
C ASP A 535 -5.02 -28.10 52.11
N PRO A 536 -4.87 -27.76 53.40
CA PRO A 536 -5.95 -27.29 54.26
C PRO A 536 -6.33 -25.82 53.97
N SER A 537 -7.62 -25.54 54.10
CA SER A 537 -8.18 -24.19 54.02
C SER A 537 -7.50 -23.23 55.02
N PRO A 538 -7.16 -21.99 54.61
CA PRO A 538 -6.65 -20.99 55.54
C PRO A 538 -7.76 -20.51 56.49
N PRO A 539 -7.42 -20.20 57.76
CA PRO A 539 -8.38 -19.70 58.73
C PRO A 539 -8.90 -18.31 58.34
N ALA A 540 -10.21 -18.14 58.46
CA ALA A 540 -10.89 -16.87 58.32
C ALA A 540 -10.44 -15.89 59.42
N GLY A 541 -10.13 -14.65 59.03
CA GLY A 541 -10.10 -13.50 59.94
C GLY A 541 -8.76 -12.79 60.06
N VAL A 542 -8.43 -11.94 59.09
CA VAL A 542 -7.56 -10.76 59.31
C VAL A 542 -8.24 -9.55 58.65
N PRO A 543 -8.54 -8.47 59.38
CA PRO A 543 -9.15 -7.27 58.81
C PRO A 543 -8.19 -6.57 57.85
N VAL A 544 -8.64 -6.36 56.61
CA VAL A 544 -7.93 -5.60 55.57
C VAL A 544 -7.93 -4.11 55.96
N PRO A 545 -6.77 -3.45 56.07
CA PRO A 545 -6.71 -2.01 56.31
C PRO A 545 -7.26 -1.24 55.11
N ALA A 546 -7.99 -0.16 55.39
CA ALA A 546 -8.62 0.71 54.39
C ALA A 546 -7.61 1.24 53.34
N PRO A 547 -7.99 1.40 52.07
CA PRO A 547 -7.08 1.80 50.99
C PRO A 547 -6.71 3.28 51.12
N GLY A 548 -5.56 3.54 51.74
CA GLY A 548 -4.90 4.85 51.75
C GLY A 548 -4.03 5.04 50.50
N GLY A 549 -4.30 6.10 49.73
CA GLY A 549 -3.36 6.72 48.79
C GLY A 549 -3.02 5.91 47.53
N THR A 550 -3.57 6.31 46.39
CA THR A 550 -3.15 5.81 45.07
C THR A 550 -1.78 6.35 44.70
N GLN A 551 -0.71 5.67 45.12
CA GLN A 551 0.63 5.99 44.65
C GLN A 551 0.74 5.63 43.16
N ALA A 552 1.12 6.60 42.33
CA ALA A 552 1.41 6.38 40.92
C ALA A 552 2.64 5.46 40.82
N ARG A 553 2.47 4.30 40.18
CA ARG A 553 3.58 3.39 39.89
C ARG A 553 4.24 3.79 38.58
N PHE A 554 5.55 3.62 38.49
CA PHE A 554 6.34 3.88 37.29
C PHE A 554 7.14 2.63 36.93
N CYS A 555 7.38 2.41 35.64
CA CYS A 555 8.24 1.33 35.17
C CYS A 555 9.68 1.61 35.60
N THR A 556 10.31 0.69 36.32
CA THR A 556 11.70 0.82 36.77
C THR A 556 12.71 0.80 35.63
N GLN A 557 12.32 0.26 34.47
CA GLN A 557 13.20 0.18 33.29
C GLN A 557 13.13 1.42 32.40
N CYS A 558 11.95 1.99 32.16
CA CYS A 558 11.79 3.12 31.23
C CYS A 558 11.17 4.38 31.85
N GLY A 559 10.81 4.38 33.13
CA GLY A 559 10.25 5.53 33.84
C GLY A 559 8.79 5.86 33.51
N MET A 560 8.14 5.13 32.59
CA MET A 560 6.75 5.44 32.18
C MET A 560 5.74 5.08 33.25
N ARG A 561 4.69 5.89 33.37
CA ARG A 561 3.61 5.74 34.35
C ARG A 561 2.79 4.47 34.05
N LEU A 562 2.53 3.67 35.08
CA LEU A 562 1.81 2.40 34.97
C LEU A 562 0.38 2.56 35.48
N GLY A 563 -0.58 1.98 34.76
CA GLY A 563 -1.95 1.84 35.24
C GLY A 563 -2.03 0.84 36.40
N LYS A 564 -3.02 0.99 37.28
CA LYS A 564 -3.16 0.20 38.54
C LYS A 564 -3.19 -1.33 38.36
N ALA A 565 -3.44 -1.84 37.16
CA ALA A 565 -3.58 -3.26 36.86
C ALA A 565 -2.52 -3.80 35.86
N HIS A 566 -1.54 -3.00 35.46
CA HIS A 566 -0.55 -3.43 34.47
C HIS A 566 0.55 -4.29 35.11
N ARG A 567 0.60 -5.57 34.74
CA ARG A 567 1.70 -6.48 35.09
C ARG A 567 2.94 -6.28 34.22
N PHE A 568 2.77 -5.62 33.07
CA PHE A 568 3.83 -5.29 32.12
C PHE A 568 3.73 -3.82 31.74
N CYS A 569 4.88 -3.17 31.54
CA CYS A 569 4.90 -1.80 31.03
C CYS A 569 4.41 -1.79 29.58
N GLY A 570 3.28 -1.12 29.31
CA GLY A 570 2.73 -1.00 27.94
C GLY A 570 3.65 -0.28 26.96
N PHE A 571 4.72 0.37 27.43
CA PHE A 571 5.70 1.05 26.59
C PHE A 571 6.92 0.17 26.25
N CYS A 572 7.53 -0.49 27.23
CA CYS A 572 8.76 -1.26 27.02
C CYS A 572 8.61 -2.78 27.18
N GLY A 573 7.42 -3.28 27.54
CA GLY A 573 7.12 -4.71 27.66
C GLY A 573 7.69 -5.41 28.91
N ASN A 574 8.56 -4.77 29.68
CA ASN A 574 9.16 -5.38 30.86
C ASN A 574 8.12 -5.65 31.98
N PRO A 575 8.25 -6.77 32.71
CA PRO A 575 7.41 -7.06 33.87
C PRO A 575 7.64 -6.01 34.96
N VAL A 576 6.55 -5.62 35.62
CA VAL A 576 6.61 -4.73 36.77
C VAL A 576 6.89 -5.60 37.99
N GLU A 577 8.13 -5.56 38.50
CA GLU A 577 8.47 -6.22 39.77
C GLU A 577 7.52 -5.71 40.87
N GLN A 578 6.89 -6.65 41.61
CA GLN A 578 5.86 -6.34 42.60
C GLN A 578 6.41 -5.80 43.90
#